data_AF-A0A0F9F433-F1
#
_entry.id   AF-A0A0F9F433-F1
#
_cell.length_a   1.000
_cell.length_b   1.000
_cell.length_c   1.000
_cell.angle_alpha   90.00
_cell.angle_beta   90.00
_cell.angle_gamma   90.00
#
_symmetry.space_group_name_H-M   'P 1'
#
loop_
_entity.id
_entity.type
_entity.pdbx_description
1 polymer ?
#
loop_
_entity_poly.entity_id
_entity_poly.type
_entity_poly.pdbx_seq_one_letter_code
_entity_poly.pdbx_strand_id
1 'polypeptide(L)'
;EMDEPRHPRLVYYNTRRIIHAIKLSMILSASRTRELKVEEEDVLGAKKILLSAEGVMPEIFKEMAASSDMNEINEAFEYIWTYCFRERIEAVEEHKLVHFLAKRVPVHRISFFIEAMLNGNMMKNVGLNIVGNRKFKPQERTLE
;
A
#
# COMPACT_ATOMS: atom_id res chain seq x y z
N GLU A 1 11.00 25.24 -18.98
CA GLU A 1 10.45 24.84 -17.67
C GLU A 1 10.77 23.37 -17.45
N MET A 2 11.32 23.01 -16.29
CA MET A 2 11.59 21.61 -15.96
C MET A 2 10.32 21.00 -15.39
N ASP A 3 9.91 19.86 -15.95
CA ASP A 3 8.77 19.07 -15.48
C ASP A 3 9.07 18.58 -14.04
N GLU A 4 8.46 19.23 -13.05
CA GLU A 4 8.63 18.88 -11.64
C GLU A 4 7.52 17.92 -11.20
N PRO A 5 7.85 16.85 -10.45
CA PRO A 5 6.83 15.94 -9.92
C PRO A 5 5.82 16.70 -9.03
N ARG A 6 4.55 16.73 -9.43
CA ARG A 6 3.48 17.51 -8.77
C ARG A 6 2.85 16.84 -7.54
N HIS A 7 3.34 15.68 -7.12
CA HIS A 7 2.73 14.92 -6.04
C HIS A 7 3.00 15.57 -4.65
N PRO A 8 2.01 15.75 -3.76
CA PRO A 8 2.20 16.41 -2.46
C PRO A 8 3.26 15.74 -1.56
N ARG A 9 3.44 14.41 -1.68
CA ARG A 9 4.48 13.69 -0.93
C ARG A 9 5.90 13.90 -1.47
N LEU A 10 6.05 14.52 -2.64
CA LEU A 10 7.35 14.79 -3.28
C LEU A 10 7.85 16.23 -3.03
N VAL A 11 7.18 17.02 -2.18
CA VAL A 11 7.61 18.39 -1.86
C VAL A 11 9.06 18.43 -1.33
N TYR A 12 9.43 17.49 -0.45
CA TYR A 12 10.80 17.38 0.05
C TYR A 12 11.79 16.78 -0.96
N TYR A 13 11.29 16.01 -1.93
CA TYR A 13 12.10 15.52 -3.04
C TYR A 13 12.47 16.66 -3.98
N ASN A 14 11.50 17.49 -4.38
CA ASN A 14 11.70 18.60 -5.31
C ASN A 14 12.76 19.58 -4.81
N THR A 15 12.76 19.90 -3.50
CA THR A 15 13.78 20.75 -2.88
C THR A 15 15.20 20.17 -2.93
N ARG A 16 15.34 18.85 -3.03
CA ARG A 16 16.64 18.14 -3.08
C ARG A 16 17.00 17.62 -4.47
N ARG A 17 16.14 17.83 -5.47
CA ARG A 17 16.28 17.32 -6.83
C ARG A 17 17.63 17.68 -7.47
N ILE A 18 18.08 18.92 -7.29
CA ILE A 18 19.38 19.40 -7.78
C ILE A 18 20.54 18.63 -7.13
N ILE A 19 20.47 18.37 -5.83
CA ILE A 19 21.49 17.61 -5.11
C ILE A 19 21.55 16.17 -5.63
N HIS A 20 20.39 15.55 -5.92
CA HIS A 20 20.35 14.22 -6.52
C HIS A 20 20.99 14.19 -7.91
N ALA A 21 20.73 15.18 -8.76
CA ALA A 21 21.35 15.30 -10.07
C ALA A 21 22.88 15.45 -9.99
N ILE A 22 23.38 16.28 -9.06
CA ILE A 22 24.82 16.45 -8.83
C ILE A 22 25.45 15.12 -8.38
N LYS A 23 24.87 14.45 -7.39
CA LYS A 23 25.38 13.17 -6.89
C LYS A 23 25.38 12.09 -7.96
N LEU A 24 24.33 12.01 -8.78
CA LEU A 24 24.26 11.08 -9.91
C LEU A 24 25.34 11.38 -10.95
N SER A 25 25.60 12.66 -11.25
CA SER A 25 26.67 13.06 -12.18
C SER A 25 28.04 12.62 -11.65
N MET A 26 28.28 12.75 -10.34
CA MET A 26 29.52 12.26 -9.70
C MET A 26 29.64 10.74 -9.78
N ILE A 27 28.55 10.01 -9.55
CA ILE A 27 28.53 8.54 -9.62
C ILE A 27 28.81 8.06 -11.04
N LEU A 28 28.22 8.70 -12.05
CA LEU A 28 28.46 8.36 -13.46
C LEU A 28 29.90 8.62 -13.88
N SER A 29 30.45 9.78 -13.49
CA SER A 29 31.87 10.10 -13.70
C SER A 29 32.78 9.05 -13.07
N ALA A 30 32.53 8.70 -11.80
CA ALA A 30 33.30 7.68 -11.08
C ALA A 30 33.16 6.27 -11.68
N SER A 31 32.01 5.97 -12.29
CA SER A 31 31.76 4.69 -12.98
C SER A 31 32.45 4.61 -14.33
N ARG A 32 32.61 5.74 -15.03
CA ARG A 32 33.25 5.80 -16.35
C ARG A 32 34.77 5.77 -16.23
N THR A 33 35.35 6.58 -15.35
CA THR A 33 36.82 6.75 -15.27
C THR A 33 37.27 7.15 -13.86
N ARG A 34 38.51 6.81 -13.48
CA ARG A 34 39.11 7.18 -12.18
C ARG A 34 39.66 8.61 -12.12
N GLU A 35 39.47 9.41 -13.16
CA GLU A 35 40.02 10.77 -13.28
C GLU A 35 39.25 11.82 -12.46
N LEU A 36 38.15 11.42 -11.78
CA LEU A 36 37.34 12.28 -10.90
C LEU A 36 36.91 13.61 -11.54
N LYS A 37 36.72 13.59 -12.86
CA LYS A 37 36.30 14.74 -13.67
C LYS A 37 34.91 14.49 -14.22
N VAL A 38 33.98 15.35 -13.86
CA VAL A 38 32.60 15.32 -14.37
C VAL A 38 32.59 15.98 -15.75
N GLU A 39 32.15 15.23 -16.75
CA GLU A 39 31.96 15.72 -18.12
C GLU A 39 30.47 15.97 -18.41
N GLU A 40 30.19 16.65 -19.52
CA GLU A 40 28.82 16.96 -19.93
C GLU A 40 27.97 15.70 -20.12
N GLU A 41 28.57 14.62 -20.64
CA GLU A 41 27.91 13.33 -20.82
C GLU A 41 27.39 12.75 -19.49
N ASP A 42 28.16 12.92 -18.40
CA ASP A 42 27.78 12.43 -17.07
C ASP A 42 26.55 13.18 -16.55
N VAL A 43 26.46 14.49 -16.80
CA VAL A 43 25.33 15.34 -16.39
C VAL A 43 24.08 15.01 -17.20
N LEU A 44 24.21 14.82 -18.52
CA LEU A 44 23.12 14.40 -19.39
C LEU A 44 22.60 13.00 -19.04
N GLY A 45 23.52 12.07 -18.74
CA GLY A 45 23.18 10.74 -18.24
C GLY A 45 22.44 10.79 -16.91
N ALA A 46 22.93 11.58 -15.96
CA ALA A 46 22.30 11.76 -14.65
C ALA A 46 20.87 12.31 -14.79
N LYS A 47 20.68 13.31 -15.66
CA LYS A 47 19.36 13.88 -15.95
C LYS A 47 18.41 12.84 -16.54
N LYS A 48 18.88 12.01 -17.49
CA LYS A 48 18.06 10.95 -18.10
C LYS A 48 17.61 9.91 -17.08
N ILE A 49 18.52 9.47 -16.20
CA ILE A 49 18.21 8.52 -15.11
C ILE A 49 17.19 9.13 -14.15
N LEU A 50 17.40 10.38 -13.75
CA LEU A 50 16.52 11.08 -12.82
C LEU A 50 15.09 11.21 -13.37
N LEU A 51 14.93 11.64 -14.63
CA LEU A 51 13.63 11.76 -15.30
C LEU A 51 12.93 10.40 -15.44
N SER A 52 13.68 9.35 -15.76
CA SER A 52 13.13 7.98 -15.85
C SER A 52 12.60 7.50 -14.49
N ALA A 53 13.30 7.81 -13.40
CA ALA A 53 12.85 7.46 -12.05
C ALA A 53 11.61 8.27 -11.65
N GLU A 54 11.60 9.58 -11.96
CA GLU A 54 10.45 10.46 -11.70
C GLU A 54 9.17 9.98 -12.41
N GLY A 55 9.30 9.37 -13.59
CA GLY A 55 8.16 8.80 -14.33
C GLY A 55 7.47 7.62 -13.62
N VAL A 56 8.19 6.86 -12.79
CA VAL A 56 7.65 5.67 -12.09
C VAL A 56 7.37 5.92 -10.60
N MET A 57 7.89 7.01 -10.02
CA MET A 57 7.65 7.37 -8.61
C MET A 57 6.18 7.45 -8.19
N PRO A 58 5.22 7.93 -9.01
CA PRO A 58 3.81 7.95 -8.64
C PRO A 58 3.23 6.56 -8.32
N GLU A 59 3.71 5.51 -8.97
CA GLU A 59 3.21 4.15 -8.77
C GLU A 59 3.55 3.61 -7.37
N ILE A 60 4.70 4.00 -6.82
CA ILE A 60 5.12 3.64 -5.45
C ILE A 60 4.07 4.13 -4.43
N PHE A 61 3.51 5.32 -4.62
CA PHE A 61 2.52 5.85 -3.68
C PHE A 61 1.18 5.09 -3.76
N LYS A 62 0.82 4.56 -4.94
CA LYS A 62 -0.35 3.70 -5.09
C LYS A 62 -0.13 2.35 -4.42
N GLU A 63 1.02 1.73 -4.64
CA GLU A 63 1.39 0.45 -4.01
C GLU A 63 1.47 0.56 -2.49
N MET A 64 2.04 1.65 -1.95
CA MET A 64 2.13 1.85 -0.50
C MET A 64 0.77 1.97 0.18
N ALA A 65 -0.19 2.66 -0.44
CA ALA A 65 -1.54 2.79 0.11
C ALA A 65 -2.34 1.48 -0.03
N ALA A 66 -2.21 0.80 -1.17
CA ALA A 66 -2.90 -0.46 -1.42
C ALA A 66 -2.36 -1.62 -0.56
N SER A 67 -1.05 -1.65 -0.29
CA SER A 67 -0.44 -2.74 0.46
C SER A 67 -0.89 -2.75 1.92
N SER A 68 -0.98 -1.61 2.62
CA SER A 68 -1.41 -1.64 4.03
C SER A 68 -2.88 -2.03 4.15
N ASP A 69 -3.75 -1.42 3.36
CA ASP A 69 -5.18 -1.70 3.43
C ASP A 69 -5.49 -3.15 3.02
N MET A 70 -4.85 -3.65 1.96
CA MET A 70 -5.07 -5.04 1.55
C MET A 70 -4.47 -6.05 2.53
N ASN A 71 -3.36 -5.73 3.19
CA ASN A 71 -2.82 -6.58 4.25
C ASN A 71 -3.80 -6.68 5.43
N GLU A 72 -4.38 -5.56 5.87
CA GLU A 72 -5.37 -5.57 6.96
C GLU A 72 -6.65 -6.33 6.57
N ILE A 73 -7.09 -6.24 5.31
CA ILE A 73 -8.21 -7.04 4.78
C ILE A 73 -7.88 -8.54 4.84
N ASN A 74 -6.69 -8.93 4.37
CA ASN A 74 -6.25 -10.33 4.39
C ASN A 74 -6.17 -10.87 5.82
N GLU A 75 -5.61 -10.10 6.76
CA GLU A 75 -5.51 -10.53 8.15
C GLU A 75 -6.88 -10.60 8.84
N ALA A 76 -7.81 -9.69 8.52
CA ALA A 76 -9.19 -9.78 8.98
C ALA A 76 -9.90 -11.03 8.44
N PHE A 77 -9.66 -11.39 7.18
CA PHE A 77 -10.17 -12.62 6.60
C PHE A 77 -9.59 -13.87 7.28
N GLU A 78 -8.27 -13.92 7.48
CA GLU A 78 -7.60 -15.02 8.19
C GLU A 78 -8.08 -15.17 9.64
N TYR A 79 -8.36 -14.04 10.32
CA TYR A 79 -8.97 -14.05 11.64
C TYR A 79 -10.35 -14.73 11.60
N ILE A 80 -11.22 -14.34 10.67
CA ILE A 80 -12.56 -14.93 10.49
C ILE A 80 -12.45 -16.43 10.15
N TRP A 81 -11.55 -16.78 9.23
CA TRP A 81 -11.30 -18.16 8.81
C TRP A 81 -10.86 -19.04 9.97
N THR A 82 -9.86 -18.58 10.73
CA THR A 82 -9.35 -19.28 11.91
C THR A 82 -10.45 -19.44 12.96
N TYR A 83 -11.24 -18.40 13.20
CA TYR A 83 -12.33 -18.43 14.17
C TYR A 83 -13.40 -19.46 13.79
N CYS A 84 -13.81 -19.50 12.52
CA CYS A 84 -14.83 -20.43 12.06
C CYS A 84 -14.35 -21.89 11.98
N PHE A 85 -13.15 -22.11 11.43
CA PHE A 85 -12.64 -23.46 11.17
C PHE A 85 -12.00 -24.10 12.40
N ARG A 86 -11.25 -23.33 13.20
CA ARG A 86 -10.52 -23.84 14.37
C ARG A 86 -11.40 -23.95 15.61
N GLU A 87 -12.27 -22.97 15.86
CA GLU A 87 -13.18 -22.98 17.02
C GLU A 87 -14.52 -23.67 16.73
N ARG A 88 -14.73 -24.17 15.49
CA ARG A 88 -15.99 -24.78 15.00
C ARG A 88 -17.22 -23.89 15.20
N ILE A 89 -17.04 -22.58 15.04
CA ILE A 89 -18.12 -21.59 15.17
C ILE A 89 -18.66 -21.26 13.78
N GLU A 90 -19.99 -21.32 13.62
CA GLU A 90 -20.63 -21.17 12.32
C GLU A 90 -20.44 -19.77 11.69
N ALA A 91 -20.41 -18.72 12.52
CA ALA A 91 -20.23 -17.34 12.08
C ALA A 91 -19.63 -16.45 13.19
N VAL A 92 -18.81 -15.49 12.80
CA VAL A 92 -18.20 -14.47 13.66
C VAL A 92 -19.16 -13.30 13.85
N GLU A 93 -19.29 -12.82 15.07
CA GLU A 93 -20.10 -11.63 15.33
C GLU A 93 -19.35 -10.34 14.94
N GLU A 94 -20.09 -9.37 14.38
CA GLU A 94 -19.54 -8.08 13.95
C GLU A 94 -18.72 -7.39 15.04
N HIS A 95 -19.17 -7.42 16.31
CA HIS A 95 -18.44 -6.79 17.41
C HIS A 95 -17.02 -7.36 17.62
N LYS A 96 -16.81 -8.66 17.37
CA LYS A 96 -15.49 -9.30 17.48
C LYS A 96 -14.56 -8.85 16.36
N LEU A 97 -15.10 -8.76 15.15
CA LEU A 97 -14.37 -8.26 13.98
C LEU A 97 -14.04 -6.77 14.12
N VAL A 98 -15.00 -5.95 14.58
CA VAL A 98 -14.80 -4.53 14.87
C VAL A 98 -13.72 -4.35 15.94
N HIS A 99 -13.77 -5.13 17.03
CA HIS A 99 -12.74 -5.07 18.08
C HIS A 99 -11.36 -5.53 17.58
N PHE A 100 -11.30 -6.51 16.68
CA PHE A 100 -10.06 -6.94 16.04
C PHE A 100 -9.48 -5.82 15.17
N LEU A 101 -10.30 -5.24 14.27
CA LEU A 101 -9.91 -4.15 13.37
C LEU A 101 -9.56 -2.87 14.13
N ALA A 102 -10.25 -2.53 15.22
CA ALA A 102 -9.99 -1.34 16.01
C ALA A 102 -8.59 -1.30 16.65
N LYS A 103 -7.93 -2.44 16.81
CA LYS A 103 -6.55 -2.52 17.33
C LYS A 103 -5.49 -2.18 16.28
N ARG A 104 -5.86 -2.16 14.99
CA ARG A 104 -4.93 -2.09 13.85
C ARG A 104 -5.22 -0.93 12.92
N VAL A 105 -6.50 -0.65 12.72
CA VAL A 105 -7.02 0.35 11.81
C VAL A 105 -7.70 1.47 12.59
N PRO A 106 -7.58 2.75 12.17
CA PRO A 106 -8.35 3.84 12.74
C PRO A 106 -9.86 3.59 12.73
N VAL A 107 -10.55 3.91 13.83
CA VAL A 107 -11.98 3.58 14.05
C VAL A 107 -12.90 4.03 12.92
N HIS A 108 -12.67 5.22 12.36
CA HIS A 108 -13.47 5.78 11.28
C HIS A 108 -13.38 5.01 9.95
N ARG A 109 -12.36 4.15 9.77
CA ARG A 109 -12.22 3.31 8.57
C ARG A 109 -12.76 1.90 8.73
N ILE A 110 -13.08 1.44 9.95
CA ILE A 110 -13.47 0.03 10.18
C ILE A 110 -14.67 -0.36 9.31
N SER A 111 -15.68 0.51 9.20
CA SER A 111 -16.84 0.28 8.33
C SER A 111 -16.46 0.09 6.87
N PHE A 112 -15.46 0.83 6.38
CA PHE A 112 -14.96 0.67 5.01
C PHE A 112 -14.37 -0.73 4.79
N PHE A 113 -13.59 -1.25 5.74
CA PHE A 113 -13.00 -2.60 5.64
C PHE A 113 -14.07 -3.71 5.64
N ILE A 114 -15.06 -3.61 6.53
CA ILE A 114 -16.15 -4.59 6.61
C ILE A 114 -16.98 -4.59 5.32
N GLU A 115 -17.37 -3.41 4.83
CA GLU A 115 -18.15 -3.30 3.60
C GLU A 115 -17.31 -3.71 2.36
N ALA A 116 -16.00 -3.41 2.33
CA ALA A 116 -15.11 -3.88 1.26
C ALA A 116 -15.01 -5.41 1.22
N MET A 117 -14.92 -6.07 2.38
CA MET A 117 -14.89 -7.54 2.47
C MET A 117 -16.23 -8.19 2.06
N LEU A 118 -17.36 -7.53 2.36
CA LEU A 118 -18.69 -7.98 1.90
C LEU A 118 -18.83 -7.82 0.38
N ASN A 119 -18.51 -6.64 -0.15
CA ASN A 119 -18.59 -6.35 -1.58
C ASN A 119 -17.61 -7.21 -2.40
N GLY A 120 -16.45 -7.53 -1.84
CA GLY A 120 -15.45 -8.43 -2.43
C GLY A 120 -15.79 -9.91 -2.34
N ASN A 121 -16.98 -10.28 -1.85
CA ASN A 121 -17.41 -11.68 -1.63
C ASN A 121 -16.44 -12.51 -0.77
N MET A 122 -15.61 -11.88 0.06
CA MET A 122 -14.69 -12.57 0.97
C MET A 122 -15.44 -13.13 2.19
N MET A 123 -16.53 -12.48 2.57
CA MET A 123 -17.40 -12.94 3.65
C MET A 123 -18.87 -12.74 3.31
N LYS A 124 -19.74 -13.56 3.90
CA LYS A 124 -21.20 -13.44 3.78
C LYS A 124 -21.83 -13.09 5.10
N ASN A 125 -22.86 -12.26 5.03
CA ASN A 125 -23.74 -12.01 6.17
C ASN A 125 -24.74 -13.17 6.29
N VAL A 126 -24.66 -13.92 7.40
CA VAL A 126 -25.50 -15.11 7.68
C VAL A 126 -26.77 -14.73 8.44
N GLY A 127 -26.88 -13.49 8.92
CA GLY A 127 -28.06 -12.99 9.61
C GLY A 127 -27.71 -12.11 10.81
N LEU A 128 -28.75 -11.82 11.60
CA LEU A 128 -28.65 -10.99 12.79
C LEU A 128 -28.63 -11.86 14.05
N ASN A 129 -27.87 -11.40 15.04
CA ASN A 129 -27.95 -11.91 16.39
C ASN A 129 -29.20 -11.45 17.13
N ILE A 130 -29.46 -12.06 18.28
CA ILE A 130 -30.56 -11.69 19.21
C ILE A 130 -30.47 -10.21 19.60
N VAL A 131 -29.25 -9.66 19.64
CA VAL A 131 -28.95 -8.24 19.96
C VAL A 131 -28.97 -7.33 18.72
N GLY A 132 -29.24 -7.88 17.52
CA GLY A 132 -29.29 -7.13 16.26
C GLY A 132 -27.94 -6.93 15.55
N ASN A 133 -26.84 -7.49 16.06
CA ASN A 133 -25.52 -7.41 15.41
C ASN A 133 -25.40 -8.39 14.24
N ARG A 134 -24.69 -8.01 13.18
CA ARG A 134 -24.48 -8.89 12.01
C ARG A 134 -23.55 -10.05 12.36
N LYS A 135 -23.75 -11.18 11.67
CA LYS A 135 -22.89 -12.36 11.74
C LYS A 135 -22.25 -12.62 10.38
N PHE A 136 -20.93 -12.81 10.37
CA PHE A 136 -20.13 -13.00 9.16
C PHE A 136 -19.54 -14.40 9.12
N LYS A 137 -19.69 -15.07 7.97
CA LYS A 137 -19.05 -16.35 7.68
C LYS A 137 -18.07 -16.16 6.52
N PRO A 138 -16.86 -16.73 6.58
CA PRO A 138 -15.94 -16.64 5.46
C PRO A 138 -16.51 -17.44 4.28
N GLN A 139 -16.41 -16.87 3.08
CA GLN A 139 -16.72 -17.57 1.86
C GLN A 139 -15.42 -18.24 1.37
N GLU A 140 -15.49 -19.51 0.96
CA GLU A 140 -14.32 -20.20 0.40
C GLU A 140 -13.76 -19.42 -0.80
N ARG A 141 -12.44 -19.20 -0.82
CA ARG A 141 -11.74 -18.73 -2.02
C ARG A 141 -11.98 -19.76 -3.12
N THR A 142 -12.85 -19.44 -4.07
CA THR A 142 -12.82 -20.10 -5.37
C THR A 142 -11.49 -19.66 -6.01
N LEU A 143 -10.48 -20.51 -5.89
CA LEU A 143 -9.24 -20.39 -6.67
C LEU A 143 -9.64 -20.70 -8.12
N GLU A 144 -9.96 -19.65 -8.89
CA GLU A 144 -9.88 -19.69 -10.36
C GLU A 144 -8.49 -19.22 -10.79
#